data_AF-A0A0H5QE24-F1
#
_entry.id   AF-A0A0H5QE24-F1
#
_cell.length_a   1.000
_cell.length_b   1.000
_cell.length_c   1.000
_cell.angle_alpha   90.00
_cell.angle_beta   90.00
_cell.angle_gamma   90.00
#
_symmetry.space_group_name_H-M   'P 1'
#
loop_
_entity.id
_entity.type
_entity.pdbx_description
1 polymer ?
#
loop_
_entity_poly.entity_id
_entity_poly.type
_entity_poly.pdbx_seq_one_letter_code
_entity_poly.pdbx_strand_id
1 'polypeptide(L)'
;MFYIDIRKTFIYNNDKYSSKRSENNLPSIKQSVETSVINDKGELVSKRANKTLSWGAEPSYIKLYLQDILYLSDIPNKHTQVLYELLKRSTYAGDKDGMQVIVNSYVKNCIKDKLGLKNVGSISNAITELVKGKILYRVGTGAYNFNPYLFGKGDWQDVSRLRLEVNYDDIKGKTFKTVCEYNDKKESDESETDQPLPRTGTEG
;
A
#
# COMPACT_ATOMS: atom_id res chain seq x y z
N MET A 1 -6.80 32.81 -12.39
CA MET A 1 -7.64 31.75 -11.81
C MET A 1 -7.59 30.58 -12.77
N PHE A 2 -6.69 29.62 -12.54
CA PHE A 2 -6.41 28.53 -13.48
C PHE A 2 -7.08 27.25 -12.98
N TYR A 3 -8.04 26.77 -13.76
CA TYR A 3 -8.70 25.49 -13.54
C TYR A 3 -7.88 24.42 -14.26
N ILE A 4 -7.25 23.53 -13.51
CA ILE A 4 -6.53 22.38 -14.07
C ILE A 4 -7.50 21.19 -14.02
N ASP A 5 -8.01 20.80 -15.18
CA ASP A 5 -8.79 19.59 -15.39
C ASP A 5 -7.84 18.39 -15.50
N ILE A 6 -7.82 17.51 -14.48
CA ILE A 6 -6.93 16.34 -14.41
C ILE A 6 -7.69 15.05 -14.76
N ARG A 7 -8.36 15.02 -15.92
CA ARG A 7 -8.85 13.75 -16.51
C ARG A 7 -7.94 13.20 -17.60
N LYS A 8 -6.67 12.94 -17.25
CA LYS A 8 -5.81 12.03 -18.03
C LYS A 8 -5.11 11.05 -17.10
N THR A 9 -5.80 9.95 -16.81
CA THR A 9 -5.17 8.73 -16.30
C THR A 9 -4.25 8.19 -17.39
N PHE A 10 -2.95 8.37 -17.24
CA PHE A 10 -1.95 7.71 -18.07
C PHE A 10 -1.92 6.22 -17.69
N ILE A 11 -2.46 5.36 -18.56
CA ILE A 11 -2.28 3.91 -18.46
C ILE A 11 -1.06 3.55 -19.30
N TYR A 12 0.00 3.04 -18.65
CA TYR A 12 1.17 2.51 -19.32
C TYR A 12 0.83 1.11 -19.87
N ASN A 13 0.48 1.00 -21.15
CA ASN A 13 0.32 -0.28 -21.83
C ASN A 13 1.69 -0.77 -22.31
N ASN A 14 2.10 -1.95 -21.86
CA ASN A 14 3.27 -2.65 -22.38
C ASN A 14 2.78 -3.67 -23.42
N ASP A 15 2.87 -3.31 -24.71
CA ASP A 15 2.30 -4.00 -25.88
C ASP A 15 2.93 -5.37 -26.22
N LYS A 16 3.40 -6.15 -25.24
CA LYS A 16 3.98 -7.48 -25.48
C LYS A 16 3.10 -8.68 -25.15
N TYR A 17 1.84 -8.46 -24.74
CA TYR A 17 0.86 -9.54 -24.55
C TYR A 17 -0.45 -9.24 -25.26
N SER A 18 -0.45 -9.31 -26.60
CA SER A 18 -1.67 -9.40 -27.38
C SER A 18 -2.07 -10.87 -27.54
N SER A 19 -2.78 -11.41 -26.56
CA SER A 19 -3.51 -12.68 -26.70
C SER A 19 -5.01 -12.42 -26.84
N LYS A 20 -5.54 -12.77 -28.02
CA LYS A 20 -6.94 -12.97 -28.45
C LYS A 20 -8.02 -12.61 -27.41
N ARG A 21 -8.72 -11.48 -27.62
CA ARG A 21 -10.00 -11.18 -26.95
C ARG A 21 -11.02 -12.26 -27.35
N SER A 22 -11.53 -13.02 -26.38
CA SER A 22 -12.68 -13.90 -26.55
C SER A 22 -13.98 -13.09 -26.63
N GLU A 23 -14.92 -13.54 -27.46
CA GLU A 23 -16.21 -12.90 -27.77
C GLU A 23 -17.19 -12.74 -26.58
N ASN A 24 -16.82 -13.13 -25.36
CA ASN A 24 -17.71 -13.17 -24.19
C ASN A 24 -17.67 -11.92 -23.29
N ASN A 25 -17.09 -10.82 -23.75
CA ASN A 25 -16.88 -9.59 -22.95
C ASN A 25 -17.85 -8.45 -23.32
N LEU A 26 -19.12 -8.76 -23.58
CA LEU A 26 -20.12 -7.73 -23.79
C LEU A 26 -20.56 -7.14 -22.43
N PRO A 27 -20.49 -5.83 -22.24
CA PRO A 27 -20.85 -5.21 -20.98
C PRO A 27 -22.36 -5.31 -20.71
N SER A 28 -22.72 -5.70 -19.50
CA SER A 28 -24.12 -5.75 -19.04
C SER A 28 -24.52 -4.44 -18.36
N ILE A 29 -25.79 -4.03 -18.50
CA ILE A 29 -26.34 -2.83 -17.87
C ILE A 29 -26.70 -3.16 -16.42
N LYS A 30 -26.06 -2.50 -15.45
CA LYS A 30 -26.35 -2.73 -14.01
C LYS A 30 -27.43 -1.80 -13.44
N GLN A 31 -27.54 -0.58 -13.94
CA GLN A 31 -28.52 0.40 -13.47
C GLN A 31 -28.78 1.45 -14.54
N SER A 32 -30.03 1.90 -14.63
CA SER A 32 -30.46 3.07 -15.41
C SER A 32 -31.23 3.98 -14.46
N VAL A 33 -30.72 5.18 -14.19
CA VAL A 33 -31.45 6.21 -13.44
C VAL A 33 -31.86 7.28 -14.42
N GLU A 34 -33.17 7.48 -14.55
CA GLU A 34 -33.77 8.57 -15.33
C GLU A 34 -34.17 9.67 -14.34
N THR A 35 -33.54 10.83 -14.45
CA THR A 35 -33.93 12.02 -13.66
C THR A 35 -34.59 13.01 -14.61
N SER A 36 -35.88 13.27 -14.40
CA SER A 36 -36.64 14.28 -15.12
C SER A 36 -36.71 15.55 -14.29
N VAL A 37 -36.19 16.66 -14.81
CA VAL A 37 -36.36 17.99 -14.22
C VAL A 37 -37.38 18.74 -15.09
N ILE A 38 -38.51 19.09 -14.49
CA ILE A 38 -39.63 19.80 -15.14
C ILE A 38 -39.57 21.25 -14.68
N ASN A 39 -39.68 22.22 -15.60
CA ASN A 39 -39.78 23.64 -15.25
C ASN A 39 -41.22 24.02 -14.85
N ASP A 40 -41.43 25.22 -14.29
CA ASP A 40 -42.75 25.70 -13.84
C ASP A 40 -43.81 25.83 -14.95
N LYS A 41 -43.43 25.59 -16.22
CA LYS A 41 -44.30 25.61 -17.40
C LYS A 41 -44.62 24.21 -17.94
N GLY A 42 -44.18 23.15 -17.26
CA GLY A 42 -44.43 21.76 -17.66
C GLY A 42 -43.55 21.27 -18.81
N GLU A 43 -42.51 21.99 -19.20
CA GLU A 43 -41.61 21.58 -20.28
C GLU A 43 -40.44 20.77 -19.73
N LEU A 44 -40.08 19.69 -20.45
CA LEU A 44 -38.98 18.80 -20.14
C LEU A 44 -37.64 19.47 -20.50
N VAL A 45 -36.85 19.89 -19.52
CA VAL A 45 -35.64 20.71 -19.76
C VAL A 45 -34.37 19.87 -19.96
N SER A 46 -34.31 18.64 -19.45
CA SER A 46 -33.12 17.77 -19.66
C SER A 46 -33.42 16.30 -19.34
N LYS A 47 -32.95 15.40 -20.22
CA LYS A 47 -32.93 13.94 -20.02
C LYS A 47 -31.47 13.47 -19.92
N ARG A 48 -31.01 13.09 -18.74
CA ARG A 48 -29.68 12.46 -18.55
C ARG A 48 -29.88 10.99 -18.21
N ALA A 49 -29.57 10.10 -19.16
CA ALA A 49 -29.53 8.66 -18.94
C ALA A 49 -28.08 8.24 -18.63
N ASN A 50 -27.83 7.81 -17.38
CA ASN A 50 -26.56 7.16 -17.04
C ASN A 50 -26.71 5.65 -17.26
N LYS A 51 -26.19 5.15 -18.39
CA LYS A 51 -26.11 3.71 -18.68
C LYS A 51 -24.79 3.18 -18.14
N THR A 52 -24.82 2.51 -16.99
CA THR A 52 -23.61 1.89 -16.42
C THR A 52 -23.37 0.53 -17.08
N LEU A 53 -22.42 0.50 -18.01
CA LEU A 53 -21.92 -0.70 -18.69
C LEU A 53 -20.87 -1.40 -17.79
N SER A 54 -21.10 -2.65 -17.40
CA SER A 54 -20.19 -3.44 -16.55
C SER A 54 -19.38 -4.42 -17.39
N TRP A 55 -18.07 -4.16 -17.53
CA TRP A 55 -17.11 -4.95 -18.32
C TRP A 55 -16.53 -6.16 -17.58
N GLY A 56 -17.33 -6.81 -16.72
CA GLY A 56 -16.86 -7.83 -15.77
C GLY A 56 -16.28 -7.23 -14.48
N ALA A 57 -15.66 -8.08 -13.65
CA ALA A 57 -14.99 -7.66 -12.42
C ALA A 57 -13.51 -7.37 -12.71
N GLU A 58 -13.02 -6.23 -12.21
CA GLU A 58 -11.61 -5.88 -12.31
C GLU A 58 -10.75 -6.90 -11.53
N PRO A 59 -9.58 -7.32 -12.04
CA PRO A 59 -8.64 -8.13 -11.28
C PRO A 59 -8.23 -7.44 -9.98
N SER A 60 -7.84 -8.22 -8.95
CA SER A 60 -7.33 -7.62 -7.71
C SER A 60 -6.14 -6.71 -7.99
N TYR A 61 -6.23 -5.46 -7.52
CA TYR A 61 -5.19 -4.45 -7.65
C TYR A 61 -4.88 -3.80 -6.31
N ILE A 62 -3.82 -2.99 -6.28
CA ILE A 62 -3.42 -2.18 -5.14
C ILE A 62 -3.23 -0.76 -5.63
N LYS A 63 -3.87 0.20 -4.96
CA LYS A 63 -3.70 1.63 -5.19
C LYS A 63 -2.36 2.05 -4.60
N LEU A 64 -1.56 2.76 -5.39
CA LEU A 64 -0.35 3.44 -4.95
C LEU A 64 -0.63 4.94 -4.92
N TYR A 65 -0.42 5.58 -3.79
CA TYR A 65 -0.65 7.01 -3.65
C TYR A 65 0.59 7.80 -4.05
N LEU A 66 0.41 8.76 -4.96
CA LEU A 66 1.54 9.50 -5.54
C LEU A 66 2.03 10.67 -4.68
N GLN A 67 1.24 11.11 -3.70
CA GLN A 67 1.57 12.23 -2.81
C GLN A 67 2.97 12.08 -2.19
N ASP A 68 3.32 10.86 -1.78
CA ASP A 68 4.58 10.51 -1.14
C ASP A 68 5.37 9.50 -1.97
N ILE A 69 5.27 9.56 -3.31
CA ILE A 69 5.93 8.61 -4.21
C ILE A 69 7.47 8.61 -4.06
N LEU A 70 8.04 9.77 -3.76
CA LEU A 70 9.47 9.93 -3.52
C LEU A 70 9.95 9.11 -2.32
N TYR A 71 9.07 8.85 -1.35
CA TYR A 71 9.35 7.99 -0.21
C TYR A 71 9.73 6.57 -0.65
N LEU A 72 9.14 6.07 -1.74
CA LEU A 72 9.41 4.72 -2.25
C LEU A 72 10.62 4.67 -3.19
N SER A 73 11.11 5.83 -3.65
CA SER A 73 12.09 5.92 -4.74
C SER A 73 13.48 5.42 -4.37
N ASP A 74 13.84 5.51 -3.09
CA ASP A 74 15.16 5.17 -2.57
C ASP A 74 15.18 3.84 -1.79
N ILE A 75 14.08 3.07 -1.84
CA ILE A 75 14.03 1.70 -1.34
C ILE A 75 14.99 0.83 -2.18
N PRO A 76 15.91 0.07 -1.57
CA PRO A 76 16.77 -0.85 -2.31
C PRO A 76 15.96 -1.85 -3.15
N ASN A 77 16.33 -2.04 -4.41
CA ASN A 77 15.61 -2.91 -5.36
C ASN A 77 15.26 -4.30 -4.82
N LYS A 78 16.17 -4.91 -4.03
CA LYS A 78 15.93 -6.21 -3.39
C LYS A 78 14.77 -6.15 -2.39
N HIS A 79 14.64 -5.07 -1.61
CA HIS A 79 13.56 -4.88 -0.65
C HIS A 79 12.25 -4.58 -1.37
N THR A 80 12.30 -3.81 -2.46
CA THR A 80 11.15 -3.55 -3.34
C THR A 80 10.56 -4.83 -3.94
N GLN A 81 11.40 -5.77 -4.39
CA GLN A 81 10.94 -7.07 -4.89
C GLN A 81 10.20 -7.88 -3.82
N VAL A 82 10.72 -7.89 -2.58
CA VAL A 82 10.07 -8.53 -1.44
C VAL A 82 8.75 -7.82 -1.11
N LEU A 83 8.74 -6.49 -1.07
CA LEU A 83 7.55 -5.67 -0.84
C LEU A 83 6.43 -6.02 -1.84
N TYR A 84 6.74 -6.15 -3.13
CA TYR A 84 5.75 -6.52 -4.13
C TYR A 84 5.17 -7.92 -3.91
N GLU A 85 5.97 -8.88 -3.46
CA GLU A 85 5.47 -10.21 -3.12
C GLU A 85 4.61 -10.19 -1.84
N LEU A 86 4.94 -9.34 -0.86
CA LEU A 86 4.11 -9.14 0.33
C LEU A 86 2.78 -8.48 -0.03
N LEU A 87 2.80 -7.43 -0.85
CA LEU A 87 1.61 -6.70 -1.32
C LEU A 87 0.62 -7.62 -2.03
N LYS A 88 1.08 -8.53 -2.89
CA LYS A 88 0.22 -9.54 -3.55
C LYS A 88 -0.53 -10.44 -2.57
N ARG A 89 -0.01 -10.62 -1.36
CA ARG A 89 -0.56 -11.47 -0.28
C ARG A 89 -1.35 -10.67 0.76
N SER A 90 -1.49 -9.36 0.58
CA SER A 90 -2.18 -8.49 1.53
C SER A 90 -3.69 -8.75 1.56
N THR A 91 -4.28 -8.60 2.74
CA THR A 91 -5.73 -8.53 2.97
C THR A 91 -6.28 -7.16 2.53
N TYR A 92 -7.61 -7.02 2.48
CA TYR A 92 -8.28 -5.77 2.13
C TYR A 92 -8.33 -4.82 3.35
N ALA A 93 -8.39 -3.51 3.10
CA ALA A 93 -8.47 -2.51 4.16
C ALA A 93 -9.72 -2.66 5.06
N GLY A 94 -10.82 -3.19 4.51
CA GLY A 94 -12.05 -3.46 5.26
C GLY A 94 -12.05 -4.80 6.02
N ASP A 95 -11.02 -5.62 5.87
CA ASP A 95 -10.88 -6.84 6.67
C ASP A 95 -10.62 -6.48 8.14
N LYS A 96 -10.91 -7.41 9.05
CA LYS A 96 -10.85 -7.19 10.51
C LYS A 96 -9.54 -6.54 10.97
N ASP A 97 -8.42 -6.96 10.39
CA ASP A 97 -7.08 -6.50 10.78
C ASP A 97 -6.51 -5.44 9.81
N GLY A 98 -7.36 -4.90 8.92
CA GLY A 98 -7.00 -3.95 7.88
C GLY A 98 -6.16 -4.56 6.76
N MET A 99 -5.40 -3.72 6.06
CA MET A 99 -4.48 -4.14 5.00
C MET A 99 -3.21 -4.74 5.62
N GLN A 100 -3.22 -6.06 5.83
CA GLN A 100 -2.23 -6.84 6.57
C GLN A 100 -1.62 -7.95 5.71
N VAL A 101 -0.41 -8.39 6.06
CA VAL A 101 0.18 -9.64 5.57
C VAL A 101 0.70 -10.49 6.73
N ILE A 102 0.41 -11.80 6.66
CA ILE A 102 0.99 -12.81 7.55
C ILE A 102 2.17 -13.49 6.86
N VAL A 103 3.32 -13.46 7.53
CA VAL A 103 4.61 -13.95 7.02
C VAL A 103 5.19 -14.96 8.01
N ASN A 104 4.86 -16.22 7.80
CA ASN A 104 5.47 -17.36 8.49
C ASN A 104 6.71 -17.89 7.73
N SER A 105 7.40 -18.87 8.30
CA SER A 105 8.60 -19.48 7.69
C SER A 105 8.34 -20.07 6.30
N TYR A 106 7.17 -20.65 6.07
CA TYR A 106 6.77 -21.18 4.77
C TYR A 106 6.65 -20.07 3.72
N VAL A 107 5.92 -18.99 4.02
CA VAL A 107 5.76 -17.84 3.14
C VAL A 107 7.12 -17.22 2.77
N LYS A 108 8.04 -17.10 3.75
CA LYS A 108 9.40 -16.59 3.47
C LYS A 108 10.16 -17.49 2.49
N ASN A 109 10.05 -18.81 2.61
CA ASN A 109 10.65 -19.74 1.66
C ASN A 109 10.04 -19.60 0.26
N CYS A 110 8.71 -19.53 0.14
CA CYS A 110 8.06 -19.31 -1.15
C CYS A 110 8.51 -18.03 -1.85
N ILE A 111 8.65 -16.93 -1.09
CA ILE A 111 9.15 -15.66 -1.65
C ILE A 111 10.61 -15.80 -2.07
N LYS A 112 11.44 -16.43 -1.24
CA LYS A 112 12.85 -16.69 -1.56
C LYS A 112 12.99 -17.47 -2.87
N ASP A 113 12.26 -18.58 -3.01
CA ASP A 113 12.32 -19.43 -4.21
C ASP A 113 11.81 -18.68 -5.45
N LYS A 114 10.71 -17.94 -5.33
CA LYS A 114 10.13 -17.15 -6.43
C LYS A 114 11.05 -16.01 -6.90
N LEU A 115 11.81 -15.41 -5.99
CA LEU A 115 12.76 -14.35 -6.29
C LEU A 115 14.17 -14.90 -6.63
N GLY A 116 14.39 -16.22 -6.60
CA GLY A 116 15.68 -16.83 -6.87
C GLY A 116 16.78 -16.44 -5.86
N LEU A 117 16.41 -16.16 -4.61
CA LEU A 117 17.35 -15.74 -3.57
C LEU A 117 18.02 -16.94 -2.92
N LYS A 118 19.30 -16.78 -2.55
CA LYS A 118 20.09 -17.85 -1.93
C LYS A 118 19.67 -18.16 -0.48
N ASN A 119 19.25 -17.15 0.27
CA ASN A 119 18.99 -17.27 1.71
C ASN A 119 17.65 -16.61 2.10
N VAL A 120 16.89 -17.29 2.97
CA VAL A 120 15.68 -16.76 3.63
C VAL A 120 15.99 -15.53 4.49
N GLY A 121 17.19 -15.44 5.04
CA GLY A 121 17.68 -14.28 5.80
C GLY A 121 17.57 -12.96 5.03
N SER A 122 17.71 -12.99 3.69
CA SER A 122 17.49 -11.81 2.85
C SER A 122 16.04 -11.30 2.89
N ILE A 123 15.06 -12.20 3.04
CA ILE A 123 13.64 -11.84 3.20
C ILE A 123 13.42 -11.23 4.58
N SER A 124 13.97 -11.84 5.63
CA SER A 124 13.86 -11.31 7.00
C SER A 124 14.50 -9.92 7.09
N ASN A 125 15.68 -9.71 6.51
CA ASN A 125 16.34 -8.40 6.47
C ASN A 125 15.49 -7.37 5.72
N ALA A 126 14.95 -7.72 4.56
CA ALA A 126 14.07 -6.83 3.82
C ALA A 126 12.85 -6.42 4.64
N ILE A 127 12.22 -7.36 5.36
CA ILE A 127 11.07 -7.05 6.23
C ILE A 127 11.48 -6.12 7.37
N THR A 128 12.63 -6.36 8.00
CA THR A 128 13.17 -5.47 9.06
C THR A 128 13.34 -4.05 8.53
N GLU A 129 14.00 -3.88 7.39
CA GLU A 129 14.20 -2.57 6.76
C GLU A 129 12.89 -1.89 6.37
N LEU A 130 11.93 -2.65 5.84
CA LEU A 130 10.59 -2.11 5.52
C LEU A 130 9.83 -1.66 6.77
N VAL A 131 10.04 -2.31 7.92
CA VAL A 131 9.47 -1.88 9.20
C VAL A 131 10.18 -0.63 9.72
N LYS A 132 11.51 -0.61 9.70
CA LYS A 132 12.32 0.56 10.07
C LYS A 132 11.92 1.79 9.25
N GLY A 133 11.83 1.64 7.93
CA GLY A 133 11.39 2.69 7.03
C GLY A 133 9.88 2.90 6.96
N LYS A 134 9.08 2.44 7.95
CA LYS A 134 7.64 2.71 8.08
C LYS A 134 6.80 2.41 6.82
N ILE A 135 7.27 1.48 5.99
CA ILE A 135 6.49 0.87 4.90
C ILE A 135 5.51 -0.16 5.48
N LEU A 136 5.99 -0.87 6.50
CA LEU A 136 5.25 -1.86 7.26
C LEU A 136 5.21 -1.49 8.74
N TYR A 137 4.12 -1.82 9.41
CA TYR A 137 3.98 -1.74 10.86
C TYR A 137 3.81 -3.14 11.42
N ARG A 138 4.72 -3.56 12.30
CA ARG A 138 4.61 -4.86 12.97
C ARG A 138 3.49 -4.79 14.00
N VAL A 139 2.48 -5.66 13.86
CA VAL A 139 1.34 -5.75 14.77
C VAL A 139 1.33 -7.05 15.59
N GLY A 140 2.16 -8.03 15.20
CA GLY A 140 2.33 -9.28 15.93
C GLY A 140 3.46 -10.13 15.36
N THR A 141 3.66 -11.33 15.91
CA THR A 141 4.69 -12.26 15.42
C THR A 141 4.39 -12.71 14.01
N GLY A 142 5.14 -12.18 13.04
CA GLY A 142 4.94 -12.48 11.63
C GLY A 142 3.74 -11.76 11.00
N ALA A 143 3.10 -10.82 11.69
CA ALA A 143 1.97 -10.05 11.17
C ALA A 143 2.36 -8.58 10.99
N TYR A 144 2.08 -8.02 9.80
CA TYR A 144 2.48 -6.67 9.43
C TYR A 144 1.37 -5.94 8.66
N ASN A 145 1.03 -4.73 9.08
CA ASN A 145 0.13 -3.85 8.36
C ASN A 145 0.91 -2.97 7.38
N PHE A 146 0.32 -2.71 6.21
CA PHE A 146 0.89 -1.77 5.24
C PHE A 146 0.55 -0.34 5.60
N ASN A 147 1.45 0.58 5.27
CA ASN A 147 1.18 2.00 5.46
C ASN A 147 0.06 2.50 4.52
N PRO A 148 -1.09 2.94 5.07
CA PRO A 148 -2.26 3.33 4.27
C PRO A 148 -2.07 4.67 3.53
N TYR A 149 -1.03 5.44 3.87
CA TYR A 149 -0.64 6.64 3.12
C TYR A 149 0.09 6.28 1.83
N LEU A 150 0.74 5.11 1.76
CA LEU A 150 1.50 4.64 0.60
C LEU A 150 0.65 3.70 -0.27
N PHE A 151 -0.11 2.79 0.35
CA PHE A 151 -0.88 1.76 -0.36
C PHE A 151 -2.34 1.70 0.07
N GLY A 152 -3.22 1.26 -0.82
CA GLY A 152 -4.62 0.98 -0.51
C GLY A 152 -5.17 -0.21 -1.29
N LYS A 153 -5.89 -1.10 -0.61
CA LYS A 153 -6.56 -2.25 -1.23
C LYS A 153 -8.00 -2.35 -0.72
N GLY A 154 -8.98 -2.27 -1.62
CA GLY A 154 -10.40 -2.20 -1.28
C GLY A 154 -10.98 -0.79 -1.33
N ASP A 155 -12.05 -0.58 -0.56
CA ASP A 155 -12.82 0.66 -0.55
C ASP A 155 -12.06 1.81 0.10
N TRP A 156 -12.23 3.01 -0.47
CA TRP A 156 -11.55 4.21 0.02
C TRP A 156 -11.97 4.57 1.45
N GLN A 157 -13.23 4.32 1.80
CA GLN A 157 -13.74 4.60 3.15
C GLN A 157 -12.95 3.83 4.23
N ASP A 158 -12.63 2.57 3.97
CA ASP A 158 -11.85 1.74 4.88
C ASP A 158 -10.39 2.18 4.93
N VAL A 159 -9.77 2.44 3.77
CA VAL A 159 -8.39 2.98 3.73
C VAL A 159 -8.30 4.32 4.46
N SER A 160 -9.28 5.20 4.28
CA SER A 160 -9.34 6.49 4.97
C SER A 160 -9.47 6.33 6.48
N ARG A 161 -10.16 5.30 6.96
CA ARG A 161 -10.26 4.98 8.38
C ARG A 161 -8.90 4.54 8.93
N LEU A 162 -8.21 3.65 8.23
CA LEU A 162 -6.85 3.19 8.62
C LEU A 162 -5.85 4.35 8.72
N ARG A 163 -5.99 5.40 7.87
CA ARG A 163 -5.13 6.59 7.93
C ARG A 163 -5.29 7.41 9.22
N LEU A 164 -6.45 7.36 9.86
CA LEU A 164 -6.70 8.07 11.13
C LEU A 164 -5.91 7.46 12.29
N GLU A 165 -5.53 6.19 12.17
CA GLU A 165 -4.79 5.44 13.20
C GLU A 165 -3.27 5.52 13.01
N VAL A 166 -2.80 6.06 11.87
CA VAL A 166 -1.38 6.12 11.51
C VAL A 166 -0.87 7.56 11.50
N ASN A 167 0.27 7.79 12.16
CA ASN A 167 0.92 9.10 12.16
C ASN A 167 1.56 9.42 10.81
N TYR A 168 1.06 10.44 10.11
CA TYR A 168 1.57 10.85 8.81
C TYR A 168 2.94 11.55 8.88
N ASP A 169 3.24 12.24 9.98
CA ASP A 169 4.47 13.03 10.13
C ASP A 169 5.75 12.17 10.16
N ASP A 170 5.59 10.86 10.38
CA ASP A 170 6.67 9.88 10.29
C ASP A 170 7.28 9.83 8.88
N ILE A 171 6.48 10.01 7.83
CA ILE A 171 6.89 9.88 6.42
C ILE A 171 6.86 11.19 5.63
N LYS A 172 6.07 12.17 6.08
CA LYS A 172 5.78 13.41 5.35
C LYS A 172 7.07 14.15 4.94
N GLY A 173 7.25 14.31 3.63
CA GLY A 173 8.38 15.04 3.04
C GLY A 173 9.76 14.39 3.26
N LYS A 174 9.80 13.12 3.68
CA LYS A 174 11.03 12.36 3.91
C LYS A 174 11.23 11.31 2.82
N THR A 175 12.41 10.70 2.78
CA THR A 175 12.69 9.52 1.95
C THR A 175 12.84 8.28 2.84
N PHE A 176 12.77 7.08 2.25
CA PHE A 176 12.89 5.83 3.00
C PHE A 176 14.22 5.76 3.77
N LYS A 177 15.33 6.11 3.12
CA LYS A 177 16.66 6.07 3.75
C LYS A 177 16.76 6.99 4.96
N THR A 178 16.25 8.23 4.85
CA THR A 178 16.26 9.19 5.97
C THR A 178 15.53 8.66 7.19
N VAL A 179 14.41 7.95 6.99
CA VAL A 179 13.65 7.36 8.10
C VAL A 179 14.38 6.17 8.72
N CYS A 180 15.01 5.30 7.91
CA CYS A 180 15.85 4.21 8.43
C CYS A 180 17.01 4.75 9.28
N GLU A 181 17.78 5.72 8.75
CA GLU A 181 18.94 6.31 9.44
C GLU A 181 18.58 6.98 10.77
N TYR A 182 17.43 7.66 10.84
CA TYR A 182 16.96 8.28 12.08
C TYR A 182 16.63 7.23 13.15
N ASN A 183 16.03 6.10 12.76
CA ASN A 183 15.68 5.03 13.69
C ASN A 183 16.93 4.28 14.18
N ASP A 184 17.93 4.09 13.32
CA ASP A 184 19.20 3.46 13.72
C ASP A 184 19.92 4.28 14.81
N LYS A 185 19.89 5.62 14.72
CA LYS A 185 20.49 6.50 15.75
C LYS A 185 19.78 6.42 17.10
N LYS A 186 18.45 6.32 17.10
CA LYS A 186 17.70 6.15 18.36
C LYS A 186 18.05 4.84 19.05
N GLU A 187 18.12 3.74 18.30
CA GLU A 187 18.47 2.42 18.83
C GLU A 187 19.91 2.41 19.39
N SER A 188 20.85 3.14 18.79
CA SER A 188 22.21 3.26 19.34
C SER A 188 22.25 4.07 20.64
N ASP A 189 21.58 5.21 20.69
CA ASP A 189 21.61 6.12 21.84
C ASP A 189 20.94 5.51 23.09
N GLU A 190 19.88 4.71 22.91
CA GLU A 190 19.20 3.99 24.01
C GLU A 190 20.04 2.83 24.55
N SER A 191 20.90 2.22 23.73
CA SER A 191 21.74 1.08 24.10
C SER A 191 22.98 1.46 24.94
N GLU A 192 23.43 2.71 24.87
CA GLU A 192 24.59 3.20 25.64
C GLU A 192 24.25 3.58 27.09
N THR A 193 22.98 3.93 27.37
CA THR A 193 22.56 4.38 28.71
C THR A 193 22.36 3.28 29.75
N ASP A 194 22.41 2.00 29.37
CA ASP A 194 22.06 0.86 30.23
C ASP A 194 23.28 0.09 30.78
N GLN A 195 24.49 0.70 30.76
CA GLN A 195 25.67 0.07 31.38
C GLN A 195 25.52 0.03 32.91
N PRO A 196 25.59 -1.15 33.56
CA PRO A 196 25.54 -1.23 35.01
C PRO A 196 26.73 -0.48 35.61
N LEU A 197 26.47 0.46 36.51
CA LEU A 197 27.50 1.11 37.32
C LEU A 197 28.42 0.04 37.94
N PRO A 198 29.76 0.17 37.85
CA PRO A 198 30.66 -0.77 38.47
C PRO A 198 30.35 -0.82 39.96
N ARG A 199 30.07 -2.03 40.49
CA ARG A 199 29.93 -2.25 41.92
C ARG A 199 31.27 -1.91 42.56
N THR A 200 31.36 -0.75 43.20
CA THR A 200 32.50 -0.39 44.04
C THR A 200 32.49 -1.33 45.25
N GLY A 201 33.25 -2.42 45.14
CA GLY A 201 33.58 -3.25 46.28
C GLY A 201 34.36 -2.40 47.28
N THR A 202 33.75 -2.13 48.42
CA THR A 202 34.48 -1.62 49.58
C THR A 202 34.86 -2.85 50.38
N GLU A 203 36.11 -3.27 50.29
CA GLU A 203 36.69 -4.25 51.20
C GLU A 203 36.87 -3.57 52.56
N GLY A 204 36.35 -4.19 53.61
CA GLY A 204 36.46 -3.78 55.01
C GLY A 204 36.24 -4.97 55.92
#